data_AF-A0A444XDN0-F1
#
_entry.id   AF-A0A444XDN0-F1
#
_cell.length_a   1.000
_cell.length_b   1.000
_cell.length_c   1.000
_cell.angle_alpha   90.00
_cell.angle_beta   90.00
_cell.angle_gamma   90.00
#
_symmetry.space_group_name_H-M   'P 1'
#
loop_
_entity.id
_entity.type
_entity.pdbx_description
1 polymer ?
#
loop_
_entity_poly.entity_id
_entity_poly.type
_entity_poly.pdbx_seq_one_letter_code
_entity_poly.pdbx_strand_id
1 'polypeptide(L)'
;MAINFIRECCTNSHPCKPLLDDISLLSSRIHKVEWKHTLREANTVADTLAKKGQHLPLGLHLFDTPPPDIRNSLWLDSYGSLRARGSC
;
A
#
# COMPACT_ATOMS: atom_id res chain seq x y z
N MET A 1 5.57 -2.53 -14.59
CA MET A 1 4.85 -2.11 -13.36
C MET A 1 5.05 -3.15 -12.27
N ALA A 2 4.93 -2.78 -10.99
CA ALA A 2 5.13 -3.71 -9.86
C ALA A 2 4.24 -4.97 -9.94
N ILE A 3 3.03 -4.85 -10.49
CA ILE A 3 2.13 -6.00 -10.68
C ILE A 3 2.70 -7.06 -11.61
N ASN A 4 3.48 -6.66 -12.63
CA ASN A 4 4.09 -7.62 -13.55
C ASN A 4 5.13 -8.47 -12.80
N PHE A 5 5.90 -7.87 -11.89
CA PHE A 5 6.83 -8.63 -11.05
C PHE A 5 6.12 -9.69 -10.20
N ILE A 6 4.92 -9.39 -9.71
CA ILE A 6 4.12 -10.34 -8.92
C ILE A 6 3.59 -11.48 -9.80
N ARG A 7 3.18 -11.18 -11.04
CA ARG A 7 2.58 -12.15 -11.96
C ARG A 7 3.59 -13.03 -12.68
N GLU A 8 4.70 -12.44 -13.12
CA GLU A 8 5.67 -13.06 -14.03
C GLU A 8 6.94 -13.52 -13.30
N CYS A 9 7.08 -13.19 -12.00
CA CYS A 9 8.31 -13.34 -11.23
C CYS A 9 9.51 -12.60 -11.84
N CYS A 10 10.70 -12.78 -11.27
CA CYS A 10 11.96 -12.28 -11.79
C CYS A 10 13.08 -13.31 -11.56
N THR A 11 14.28 -13.02 -12.08
CA THR A 11 15.45 -13.88 -11.91
C THR A 11 15.87 -13.96 -10.44
N ASN A 12 16.51 -15.07 -10.05
CA ASN A 12 16.96 -15.27 -8.67
C ASN A 12 18.03 -14.25 -8.21
N SER A 13 18.75 -13.64 -9.15
CA SER A 13 19.73 -12.58 -8.89
C SER A 13 19.10 -11.19 -8.71
N HIS A 14 17.81 -11.04 -8.96
CA HIS A 14 17.16 -9.74 -8.92
C HIS A 14 16.97 -9.25 -7.46
N PRO A 15 17.26 -7.99 -7.12
CA PRO A 15 17.19 -7.48 -5.75
C PRO A 15 15.82 -7.66 -5.06
N CYS A 16 14.74 -7.60 -5.83
CA CYS A 16 13.37 -7.78 -5.31
C CYS A 16 12.92 -9.24 -5.14
N LYS A 17 13.75 -10.24 -5.49
CA LYS A 17 13.35 -11.65 -5.43
C LYS A 17 12.87 -12.10 -4.03
N PRO A 18 13.56 -11.75 -2.92
CA PRO A 18 13.09 -12.11 -1.57
C PRO A 18 11.69 -11.56 -1.27
N LEU A 19 11.43 -10.32 -1.68
CA LEU A 19 10.11 -9.69 -1.49
C LEU A 19 9.01 -10.41 -2.29
N LEU A 20 9.31 -10.89 -3.50
CA LEU A 20 8.35 -11.65 -4.32
C LEU A 20 8.06 -13.03 -3.74
N ASP A 21 9.06 -13.66 -3.13
CA ASP A 21 8.88 -14.94 -2.43
C ASP A 21 7.96 -14.77 -1.21
N ASP A 22 8.16 -13.70 -0.44
CA ASP A 22 7.28 -13.37 0.68
C ASP A 22 5.83 -13.08 0.21
N ILE A 23 5.67 -12.31 -0.86
CA ILE A 23 4.35 -12.04 -1.47
C ILE A 23 3.68 -13.34 -1.93
N SER A 24 4.43 -14.24 -2.59
CA SER A 24 3.91 -15.53 -3.04
C SER A 24 3.46 -16.40 -1.86
N LEU A 25 4.32 -16.52 -0.83
CA LEU A 25 4.00 -17.27 0.38
C LEU A 25 2.75 -16.73 1.09
N LEU A 26 2.67 -15.41 1.29
CA LEU A 26 1.53 -14.78 1.97
C LEU A 26 0.25 -14.90 1.15
N SER A 27 0.32 -14.71 -0.17
CA SER A 27 -0.84 -14.82 -1.05
C SER A 27 -1.39 -16.24 -1.12
N SER A 28 -0.54 -17.28 -1.02
CA SER A 28 -0.98 -18.68 -0.97
C SER A 28 -1.88 -19.01 0.23
N ARG A 29 -1.81 -18.19 1.29
CA ARG A 29 -2.61 -18.35 2.52
C ARG A 29 -3.98 -17.65 2.45
N ILE A 30 -4.22 -16.86 1.42
CA ILE A 30 -5.45 -16.10 1.22
C ILE A 30 -6.24 -16.76 0.08
N HIS A 31 -7.52 -17.08 0.32
CA HIS A 31 -8.36 -17.83 -0.63
C HIS A 31 -8.46 -17.20 -2.02
N LYS A 32 -8.51 -15.86 -2.11
CA LYS A 32 -8.63 -15.14 -3.38
C LYS A 32 -7.91 -13.79 -3.28
N VAL A 33 -6.88 -13.61 -4.10
CA VAL A 33 -6.10 -12.37 -4.19
C VAL A 33 -6.23 -11.82 -5.60
N GLU A 34 -6.52 -10.51 -5.70
CA GLU A 34 -6.57 -9.80 -6.98
C GLU A 34 -5.55 -8.66 -6.97
N TRP A 35 -4.71 -8.62 -7.99
CA TRP A 35 -3.69 -7.59 -8.16
C TRP A 35 -4.17 -6.53 -9.14
N LYS A 36 -4.51 -5.34 -8.62
CA LYS A 36 -4.99 -4.19 -9.37
C LYS A 36 -4.05 -3.00 -9.21
N HIS A 37 -3.80 -2.30 -10.31
CA HIS A 37 -3.10 -1.03 -10.26
C HIS A 37 -4.12 0.05 -9.93
N THR A 38 -3.81 0.89 -8.95
CA THR A 38 -4.64 2.05 -8.60
C THR A 38 -3.81 3.32 -8.67
N LEU A 39 -4.48 4.44 -8.97
CA LEU A 39 -3.82 5.73 -8.95
C LEU A 39 -3.47 6.12 -7.52
N ARG A 40 -2.35 6.82 -7.34
CA ARG A 40 -1.85 7.24 -6.01
C ARG A 40 -2.92 8.01 -5.21
N GLU A 41 -3.69 8.84 -5.90
CA GLU A 41 -4.77 9.66 -5.32
C GLU A 41 -5.88 8.81 -4.70
N ALA A 42 -6.21 7.68 -5.34
CA ALA A 42 -7.19 6.71 -4.85
C ALA A 42 -6.65 5.84 -3.70
N ASN A 43 -5.36 5.95 -3.37
CA ASN A 43 -4.71 5.22 -2.28
C ASN A 43 -4.02 6.16 -1.29
N THR A 44 -4.54 7.38 -1.15
CA THR A 44 -3.92 8.44 -0.34
C THR A 44 -3.80 8.06 1.13
N VAL A 45 -4.77 7.33 1.71
CA VAL A 45 -4.70 6.87 3.10
C VAL A 45 -3.46 5.99 3.33
N ALA A 46 -3.24 4.99 2.46
CA ALA A 46 -2.09 4.11 2.56
C ALA A 46 -0.76 4.84 2.31
N ASP A 47 -0.70 5.77 1.34
CA ASP A 47 0.50 6.59 1.08
C ASP A 47 0.86 7.46 2.29
N THR A 48 -0.13 8.07 2.95
CA THR A 48 0.09 8.88 4.16
C THR A 48 0.58 8.01 5.32
N LEU A 49 -0.02 6.84 5.54
CA LEU A 49 0.43 5.91 6.59
C LEU A 49 1.85 5.40 6.34
N ALA A 50 2.19 5.04 5.09
CA ALA A 50 3.53 4.60 4.73
C ALA A 50 4.59 5.68 4.98
N LYS A 51 4.29 6.95 4.63
CA LYS A 51 5.16 8.10 4.93
C LYS A 51 5.29 8.35 6.42
N LYS A 52 4.21 8.21 7.18
CA LYS A 52 4.25 8.36 8.64
C LYS A 52 5.19 7.32 9.26
N GLY A 53 5.10 6.06 8.82
CA GLY A 53 5.95 4.97 9.28
C GLY A 53 7.45 5.22 9.13
N GLN A 54 7.87 5.96 8.10
CA GLN A 54 9.29 6.32 7.88
C GLN A 54 9.87 7.21 9.00
N HIS A 55 9.02 7.91 9.74
CA HIS A 55 9.42 8.79 10.83
C HIS A 55 9.28 8.14 12.21
N LEU A 56 8.79 6.90 12.27
CA LEU A 56 8.62 6.15 13.50
C LEU A 56 9.83 5.23 13.74
N PRO A 57 10.16 4.93 15.01
CA PRO A 57 11.16 3.92 15.33
C PRO A 57 10.80 2.56 14.71
N LEU A 58 11.78 1.69 14.49
CA LEU A 58 11.52 0.33 14.05
C LEU A 58 10.65 -0.41 15.09
N GLY A 59 9.54 -1.00 14.65
CA GLY A 59 8.63 -1.73 15.52
C GLY A 59 7.20 -1.76 15.00
N LEU A 60 6.31 -2.45 15.73
CA LEU A 60 4.87 -2.41 15.50
C LEU A 60 4.27 -1.22 16.26
N HIS A 61 3.64 -0.29 15.54
CA HIS A 61 2.95 0.85 16.11
C HIS A 61 1.46 0.68 15.93
N LEU A 62 0.72 0.61 17.04
CA LEU A 62 -0.73 0.54 17.06
C LEU A 62 -1.29 1.90 17.45
N PHE A 63 -2.34 2.35 16.76
CA PHE A 63 -3.03 3.59 17.06
C PHE A 63 -4.49 3.28 17.39
N ASP A 64 -4.93 3.59 18.61
CA ASP A 64 -6.31 3.38 19.05
C ASP A 64 -7.30 4.30 18.31
N THR A 65 -6.81 5.43 17.83
CA THR A 65 -7.57 6.39 17.03
C THR A 65 -6.79 6.77 15.77
N PRO A 66 -7.46 7.07 14.64
CA PRO A 66 -6.78 7.54 13.44
C PRO A 66 -5.88 8.75 13.72
N PRO A 67 -4.59 8.70 13.34
CA PRO A 67 -3.71 9.85 13.43
C PRO A 67 -4.33 11.10 12.73
N PRO A 68 -4.13 12.32 13.28
CA PRO A 68 -4.76 13.52 12.73
C PRO A 68 -4.46 13.77 11.24
N ASP A 69 -3.27 13.37 10.79
CA ASP A 69 -2.78 13.48 9.41
C ASP A 69 -3.53 12.63 8.39
N ILE A 70 -4.25 11.58 8.82
CA ILE A 70 -5.03 10.72 7.90
C ILE A 70 -6.53 11.01 7.92
N ARG A 71 -7.03 11.78 8.89
CA ARG A 71 -8.48 11.96 9.12
C ARG A 71 -9.24 12.45 7.89
N ASN A 72 -8.70 13.45 7.19
CA ASN A 72 -9.34 13.99 5.99
C ASN A 72 -9.32 12.97 4.82
N SER A 73 -8.21 12.26 4.65
CA SER A 73 -8.10 11.23 3.61
C SER A 73 -9.03 10.06 3.88
N LEU A 74 -9.17 9.63 5.14
CA LEU A 74 -10.13 8.60 5.55
C LEU A 74 -11.58 9.03 5.29
N TRP A 75 -11.90 10.29 5.59
CA TRP A 75 -13.24 10.82 5.32
C TRP A 75 -13.52 10.83 3.81
N LEU A 76 -12.61 11.32 2.99
CA LEU A 76 -12.82 11.31 1.53
C LEU A 76 -12.90 9.91 0.93
N ASP A 77 -12.11 8.96 1.45
CA ASP A 77 -12.13 7.55 1.06
C ASP A 77 -13.48 6.91 1.39
N SER A 78 -14.05 7.20 2.57
CA SER A 78 -15.36 6.66 2.95
C SER A 78 -16.52 7.16 2.09
N TYR A 79 -16.39 8.33 1.46
CA TYR A 79 -17.35 8.85 0.46
C TYR A 79 -17.03 8.42 -0.98
N GLY A 80 -15.95 7.67 -1.22
CA GLY A 80 -15.53 7.25 -2.57
C GLY A 80 -15.01 8.39 -3.45
N SER A 81 -14.59 9.51 -2.85
CA SER A 81 -14.17 10.70 -3.57
C SER A 81 -12.72 10.59 -4.02
N LEU A 82 -12.49 10.54 -5.34
CA LEU A 82 -11.15 10.61 -5.92
C LEU A 82 -10.68 12.08 -5.97
N ARG A 83 -9.52 12.40 -5.34
CA ARG A 83 -8.92 13.75 -5.47
C ARG A 83 -7.98 13.80 -6.67
N ALA A 84 -8.35 14.51 -7.74
CA ALA A 84 -7.40 14.83 -8.81
C ALA A 84 -6.31 15.79 -8.30
N ARG A 85 -5.05 15.57 -8.70
CA ARG A 85 -3.95 16.54 -8.50
C ARG A 85 -4.30 17.89 -9.12
N GLY A 86 -4.12 18.97 -8.34
CA GLY A 86 -4.20 20.35 -8.84
C GLY A 86 -5.53 21.08 -8.56
N SER A 87 -6.49 20.43 -7.89
CA SER A 87 -7.70 21.10 -7.43
C SER A 87 -7.43 21.83 -6.10
N CYS A 88 -6.85 23.02 -6.20
CA CYS A 88 -7.03 24.12 -5.25
C CYS A 88 -7.98 25.13 -5.89
#